data_AF-A0A1F3B697-F1
#
_entry.id   AF-A0A1F3B697-F1
#
_cell.length_a   1.000
_cell.length_b   1.000
_cell.length_c   1.000
_cell.angle_alpha   90.00
_cell.angle_beta   90.00
_cell.angle_gamma   90.00
#
_symmetry.space_group_name_H-M   'P 1'
#
loop_
_entity.id
_entity.type
_entity.pdbx_description
1 polymer ?
#
loop_
_entity_poly.entity_id
_entity_poly.type
_entity_poly.pdbx_seq_one_letter_code
_entity_poly.pdbx_strand_id
1 'polypeptide(L)'
;MGHKAEIDTPIEAGQEELASLTAGRSMPRFDAVLAGIPRGVGEQGAATVLDLASRLSDGAELVLYGDMVDLARLHCRMPRRAKYHLCVAVRSAPYTSAAGIVPHGHRGLVFYGINVPVLHHSRVRIAYEYCPACGKTTKDYGGRKHLYDSYGTLMSDVWKDFSVAPDDLTPREVVNRVRDMLSCGERQRMAVVKLHLDEDHSLRPVVPTHVRNARLLEPDTSVESELLSRGKLLRGDVLHVLGRIPANHVDLAFADPPYNLAKRYSGYDDRVDVQEYFAWCDTWLSEYLRVLKPGGILAVVNIPLWTMRHLAHLDTTAEFCNWVVWDAMSMPVRNIMPSHYAILLYRKRNTDTHAAHGGLCIQEVNQRDVNEVLPLPIGYCRRPGCIGGRRVDETIGTLTDLWTDTDRLKHNTLRWDHPCQLPSALLRRIIACTTSPESLVLDAFNGIGTTTLVAQQMDRRFIGGEISEE
;
A
#
# COMPACT_ATOMS: atom_id res chain seq x y z
N MET A 1 5.53 -45.51 30.73
CA MET A 1 4.69 -44.30 30.55
C MET A 1 5.61 -43.14 30.25
N GLY A 2 5.55 -42.63 29.04
CA GLY A 2 6.45 -41.58 28.55
C GLY A 2 6.19 -41.37 27.07
N HIS A 3 5.03 -40.82 26.74
CA HIS A 3 4.72 -40.38 25.39
C HIS A 3 5.69 -39.25 25.03
N LYS A 4 6.65 -39.56 24.13
CA LYS A 4 7.24 -38.56 23.26
C LYS A 4 6.09 -38.06 22.37
N ALA A 5 5.68 -36.81 22.55
CA ALA A 5 4.88 -36.13 21.56
C ALA A 5 5.77 -35.91 20.33
N GLU A 6 5.56 -36.71 19.29
CA GLU A 6 5.99 -36.36 17.94
C GLU A 6 5.31 -35.05 17.58
N ILE A 7 6.11 -34.02 17.38
CA ILE A 7 5.65 -32.76 16.80
C ILE A 7 5.55 -33.07 15.31
N ASP A 8 4.35 -33.42 14.84
CA ASP A 8 4.04 -33.45 13.42
C ASP A 8 4.46 -32.11 12.80
N THR A 9 5.40 -32.17 11.87
CA THR A 9 5.94 -30.97 11.21
C THR A 9 4.83 -30.23 10.44
N PRO A 10 4.72 -28.89 10.53
CA PRO A 10 3.72 -28.11 9.79
C PRO A 10 3.72 -28.36 8.27
N ILE A 11 4.83 -28.88 7.73
CA ILE A 11 5.07 -29.16 6.31
C ILE A 11 4.10 -30.21 5.75
N GLU A 12 3.76 -31.27 6.49
CA GLU A 12 2.95 -32.39 5.97
C GLU A 12 1.47 -32.01 5.84
N ALA A 13 0.91 -31.28 6.80
CA ALA A 13 -0.50 -30.86 6.79
C ALA A 13 -0.85 -29.93 5.60
N GLY A 14 0.06 -29.05 5.19
CA GLY A 14 -0.19 -28.19 4.01
C GLY A 14 0.03 -28.89 2.66
N GLN A 15 0.72 -30.04 2.64
CA GLN A 15 0.86 -30.86 1.44
C GLN A 15 -0.45 -31.59 1.12
N GLU A 16 -1.17 -32.09 2.13
CA GLU A 16 -2.48 -32.75 1.95
C GLU A 16 -3.57 -31.78 1.48
N GLU A 17 -3.62 -30.58 2.07
CA GLU A 17 -4.56 -29.52 1.67
C GLU A 17 -4.35 -29.12 0.19
N LEU A 18 -3.10 -28.97 -0.26
CA LEU A 18 -2.78 -28.67 -1.65
C LEU A 18 -3.06 -29.86 -2.58
N ALA A 19 -2.77 -31.09 -2.16
CA ALA A 19 -3.08 -32.30 -2.91
C ALA A 19 -4.60 -32.42 -3.17
N SER A 20 -5.43 -32.08 -2.17
CA SER A 20 -6.88 -32.03 -2.30
C SER A 20 -7.36 -30.96 -3.31
N LEU A 21 -6.68 -29.80 -3.36
CA LEU A 21 -6.99 -28.70 -4.29
C LEU A 21 -6.49 -28.94 -5.73
N THR A 22 -5.64 -29.95 -5.93
CA THR A 22 -5.00 -30.28 -7.23
C THR A 22 -5.49 -31.58 -7.85
N ALA A 23 -6.44 -32.27 -7.21
CA ALA A 23 -7.08 -33.46 -7.74
C ALA A 23 -7.72 -33.19 -9.11
N GLY A 24 -7.12 -33.72 -10.19
CA GLY A 24 -7.68 -33.73 -11.54
C GLY A 24 -6.95 -32.94 -12.64
N ARG A 25 -5.74 -32.37 -12.40
CA ARG A 25 -4.93 -31.71 -13.45
C ARG A 25 -3.47 -32.17 -13.40
N SER A 26 -2.89 -32.60 -14.52
CA SER A 26 -1.46 -32.93 -14.61
C SER A 26 -0.61 -31.66 -14.50
N MET A 27 0.28 -31.59 -13.51
CA MET A 27 1.09 -30.41 -13.20
C MET A 27 2.56 -30.59 -13.60
N PRO A 28 3.28 -29.53 -14.06
CA PRO A 28 4.74 -29.50 -13.97
C PRO A 28 5.17 -29.57 -12.49
N ARG A 29 6.37 -30.07 -12.18
CA ARG A 29 6.85 -30.32 -10.79
C ARG A 29 6.65 -29.07 -9.90
N PHE A 30 5.98 -29.24 -8.75
CA PHE A 30 5.84 -28.22 -7.71
C PHE A 30 6.69 -28.65 -6.52
N ASP A 31 7.83 -27.98 -6.31
CA ASP A 31 8.68 -28.22 -5.15
C ASP A 31 8.32 -27.20 -4.06
N ALA A 32 7.47 -27.64 -3.12
CA ALA A 32 7.13 -27.04 -1.83
C ALA A 32 6.13 -25.84 -1.80
N VAL A 33 4.87 -26.15 -1.48
CA VAL A 33 4.04 -25.22 -0.70
C VAL A 33 4.42 -25.41 0.76
N LEU A 34 5.02 -24.39 1.37
CA LEU A 34 5.18 -24.37 2.81
C LEU A 34 3.85 -23.92 3.41
N ALA A 35 3.20 -24.90 4.03
CA ALA A 35 2.02 -24.79 4.87
C ALA A 35 2.11 -23.62 5.83
N GLY A 36 0.94 -23.12 6.25
CA GLY A 36 0.79 -21.96 7.13
C GLY A 36 1.81 -21.97 8.25
N ILE A 37 2.61 -20.92 8.34
CA ILE A 37 3.23 -20.59 9.62
C ILE A 37 2.06 -20.45 10.61
N PRO A 38 2.07 -21.11 11.78
CA PRO A 38 0.96 -20.98 12.73
C PRO A 38 0.82 -19.57 13.29
N ARG A 39 -0.32 -19.27 13.93
CA ARG A 39 -0.41 -18.09 14.82
C ARG A 39 0.55 -18.26 16.02
N GLY A 40 1.14 -17.17 16.50
CA GLY A 40 1.98 -17.03 17.68
C GLY A 40 3.48 -17.18 17.44
N VAL A 41 3.94 -17.35 16.19
CA VAL A 41 5.35 -17.67 15.89
C VAL A 41 6.06 -16.62 15.03
N GLY A 42 5.57 -15.38 14.99
CA GLY A 42 6.04 -14.28 14.12
C GLY A 42 7.52 -14.33 13.69
N GLU A 43 8.45 -14.13 14.62
CA GLU A 43 9.89 -14.13 14.33
C GLU A 43 10.46 -15.48 13.87
N GLN A 44 9.97 -16.59 14.43
CA GLN A 44 10.37 -17.94 14.02
C GLN A 44 9.84 -18.27 12.61
N GLY A 45 8.64 -17.78 12.28
CA GLY A 45 8.04 -17.83 10.97
C GLY A 45 8.86 -17.05 9.95
N ALA A 46 9.19 -15.79 10.24
CA ALA A 46 10.09 -15.01 9.40
C ALA A 46 11.44 -15.73 9.19
N ALA A 47 12.05 -16.28 10.24
CA ALA A 47 13.30 -17.04 10.10
C ALA A 47 13.15 -18.24 9.15
N THR A 48 12.03 -18.96 9.20
CA THR A 48 11.74 -20.08 8.29
C THR A 48 11.63 -19.61 6.84
N VAL A 49 10.97 -18.48 6.59
CA VAL A 49 10.87 -17.95 5.22
C VAL A 49 12.20 -17.45 4.69
N LEU A 50 13.01 -16.81 5.52
CA LEU A 50 14.35 -16.35 5.14
C LEU A 50 15.28 -17.51 4.84
N ASP A 51 15.23 -18.56 5.65
CA ASP A 51 15.99 -19.79 5.43
C ASP A 51 15.52 -20.50 4.15
N LEU A 52 14.21 -20.60 3.91
CA LEU A 52 13.69 -21.14 2.66
C LEU A 52 14.15 -20.32 1.45
N ALA A 53 14.01 -19.00 1.47
CA ALA A 53 14.45 -18.11 0.40
C ALA A 53 15.97 -18.28 0.13
N SER A 54 16.74 -18.65 1.14
CA SER A 54 18.16 -18.96 1.04
C SER A 54 18.46 -20.34 0.47
N ARG A 55 17.54 -21.31 0.59
CA ARG A 55 17.71 -22.71 0.14
C ARG A 55 17.05 -23.02 -1.20
N LEU A 56 16.05 -22.25 -1.64
CA LEU A 56 15.40 -22.44 -2.94
C LEU A 56 16.42 -22.41 -4.09
N SER A 57 16.16 -23.21 -5.13
CA SER A 57 17.03 -23.23 -6.32
C SER A 57 16.87 -21.97 -7.16
N ASP A 58 17.93 -21.60 -7.88
CA ASP A 58 17.84 -20.52 -8.87
C ASP A 58 16.74 -20.78 -9.89
N GLY A 59 16.03 -19.71 -10.28
CA GLY A 59 14.88 -19.82 -11.17
C GLY A 59 13.54 -20.11 -10.46
N ALA A 60 13.56 -20.45 -9.17
CA ALA A 60 12.34 -20.64 -8.38
C ALA A 60 11.61 -19.30 -8.15
N GLU A 61 10.29 -19.36 -8.11
CA GLU A 61 9.42 -18.27 -7.68
C GLU A 61 8.98 -18.51 -6.24
N LEU A 62 9.20 -17.52 -5.38
CA LEU A 62 8.73 -17.48 -4.00
C LEU A 62 7.58 -16.48 -3.90
N VAL A 63 6.41 -16.94 -3.49
CA VAL A 63 5.22 -16.08 -3.32
C VAL A 63 4.80 -16.06 -1.86
N LEU A 64 4.72 -14.87 -1.28
CA LEU A 64 4.35 -14.63 0.11
C LEU A 64 2.96 -14.02 0.20
N TYR A 65 2.08 -14.58 1.04
CA TYR A 65 0.72 -14.08 1.29
C TYR A 65 0.53 -13.77 2.78
N GLY A 66 -0.04 -12.61 3.12
CA GLY A 66 -0.22 -12.18 4.51
C GLY A 66 -0.63 -10.71 4.69
N ASP A 67 -0.43 -10.17 5.89
CA ASP A 67 -0.60 -8.73 6.16
C ASP A 67 0.51 -7.89 5.47
N MET A 68 0.16 -6.72 4.95
CA MET A 68 1.09 -5.88 4.20
C MET A 68 2.25 -5.34 5.05
N VAL A 69 2.03 -5.03 6.32
CA VAL A 69 3.08 -4.54 7.23
C VAL A 69 4.12 -5.62 7.46
N ASP A 70 3.66 -6.82 7.73
CA ASP A 70 4.52 -7.96 7.99
C ASP A 70 5.28 -8.40 6.74
N LEU A 71 4.63 -8.39 5.58
CA LEU A 71 5.28 -8.58 4.28
C LEU A 71 6.36 -7.53 4.01
N ALA A 72 6.09 -6.25 4.36
CA ALA A 72 7.06 -5.16 4.22
C ALA A 72 8.27 -5.34 5.16
N ARG A 73 8.03 -5.69 6.43
CA ARG A 73 9.10 -5.96 7.41
C ARG A 73 9.97 -7.14 6.98
N LEU A 74 9.34 -8.20 6.48
CA LEU A 74 10.07 -9.35 5.97
C LEU A 74 10.85 -9.02 4.70
N HIS A 75 10.29 -8.19 3.81
CA HIS A 75 10.98 -7.77 2.59
C HIS A 75 12.35 -7.17 2.89
N CYS A 76 12.48 -6.36 3.93
CA CYS A 76 13.74 -5.75 4.36
C CYS A 76 14.78 -6.75 4.89
N ARG A 77 14.37 -7.98 5.22
CA ARG A 77 15.24 -9.06 5.70
C ARG A 77 15.59 -10.07 4.60
N MET A 78 14.94 -9.98 3.45
CA MET A 78 15.10 -10.96 2.38
C MET A 78 16.56 -11.07 1.92
N PRO A 79 17.06 -12.28 1.65
CA PRO A 79 18.41 -12.46 1.15
C PRO A 79 18.55 -11.82 -0.23
N ARG A 80 19.75 -11.32 -0.57
CA ARG A 80 20.02 -10.63 -1.85
C ARG A 80 19.63 -11.42 -3.09
N ARG A 81 19.57 -12.76 -3.01
CA ARG A 81 19.14 -13.63 -4.11
C ARG A 81 17.64 -13.59 -4.36
N ALA A 82 16.81 -13.26 -3.37
CA ALA A 82 15.38 -13.11 -3.53
C ALA A 82 15.08 -11.74 -4.14
N LYS A 83 14.88 -11.70 -5.46
CA LYS A 83 14.63 -10.45 -6.20
C LYS A 83 13.14 -10.15 -6.21
N TYR A 84 12.76 -9.01 -5.63
CA TYR A 84 11.37 -8.54 -5.68
C TYR A 84 10.89 -8.40 -7.12
N HIS A 85 9.67 -8.90 -7.37
CA HIS A 85 9.03 -8.85 -8.68
C HIS A 85 7.75 -8.02 -8.69
N LEU A 86 6.85 -8.27 -7.74
CA LEU A 86 5.49 -7.74 -7.75
C LEU A 86 4.90 -7.75 -6.34
N CYS A 87 4.11 -6.74 -6.03
CA CYS A 87 3.24 -6.70 -4.87
C CYS A 87 1.80 -6.53 -5.34
N VAL A 88 0.94 -7.45 -4.95
CA VAL A 88 -0.47 -7.47 -5.28
C VAL A 88 -1.29 -7.23 -4.01
N ALA A 89 -2.28 -6.36 -4.10
CA ALA A 89 -3.31 -6.22 -3.08
C ALA A 89 -4.48 -7.14 -3.42
N VAL A 90 -4.89 -7.99 -2.49
CA VAL A 90 -6.03 -8.90 -2.64
C VAL A 90 -7.16 -8.44 -1.73
N ARG A 91 -8.33 -8.18 -2.28
CA ARG A 91 -9.51 -7.78 -1.51
C ARG A 91 -9.87 -8.85 -0.47
N SER A 92 -10.06 -8.39 0.76
CA SER A 92 -10.56 -9.18 1.89
C SER A 92 -11.95 -8.69 2.29
N ALA A 93 -12.75 -9.55 2.91
CA ALA A 93 -13.90 -9.08 3.66
C ALA A 93 -13.38 -8.14 4.78
N PRO A 94 -14.11 -7.06 5.13
CA PRO A 94 -13.67 -6.12 6.14
C PRO A 94 -13.38 -6.80 7.49
N TYR A 95 -12.24 -6.49 8.10
CA TYR A 95 -11.88 -6.92 9.45
C TYR A 95 -11.22 -5.77 10.22
N THR A 96 -11.31 -5.78 11.54
CA THR A 96 -10.66 -4.75 12.38
C THR A 96 -10.07 -5.40 13.62
N SER A 97 -8.95 -4.85 14.10
CA SER A 97 -8.33 -5.19 15.37
C SER A 97 -9.06 -4.55 16.57
N ALA A 98 -9.73 -3.41 16.37
CA ALA A 98 -10.48 -2.71 17.41
C ALA A 98 -11.64 -1.85 16.85
N ALA A 99 -12.61 -1.52 17.70
CA ALA A 99 -13.72 -0.64 17.33
C ALA A 99 -13.24 0.80 17.04
N GLY A 100 -13.84 1.47 16.04
CA GLY A 100 -13.52 2.86 15.68
C GLY A 100 -12.31 3.05 14.75
N ILE A 101 -11.69 1.95 14.33
CA ILE A 101 -10.59 1.93 13.36
C ILE A 101 -11.15 1.66 11.97
N VAL A 102 -10.60 2.30 10.94
CA VAL A 102 -10.91 1.96 9.54
C VAL A 102 -10.61 0.48 9.31
N PRO A 103 -11.62 -0.34 8.96
CA PRO A 103 -11.40 -1.76 8.73
C PRO A 103 -10.39 -2.02 7.63
N HIS A 104 -9.60 -3.06 7.82
CA HIS A 104 -8.80 -3.64 6.75
C HIS A 104 -9.70 -4.28 5.71
N GLY A 105 -9.48 -3.97 4.45
CA GLY A 105 -10.20 -4.44 3.27
C GLY A 105 -9.30 -5.19 2.29
N HIS A 106 -8.03 -5.42 2.61
CA HIS A 106 -7.11 -6.18 1.78
C HIS A 106 -6.12 -7.05 2.57
N ARG A 107 -5.50 -7.98 1.84
CA ARG A 107 -4.30 -8.74 2.19
C ARG A 107 -3.24 -8.51 1.11
N GLY A 108 -1.99 -8.74 1.45
CA GLY A 108 -0.85 -8.60 0.56
C GLY A 108 -0.41 -9.92 -0.06
N LEU A 109 0.14 -9.84 -1.28
CA LEU A 109 0.80 -10.94 -1.96
C LEU A 109 2.09 -10.41 -2.62
N VAL A 110 3.26 -10.92 -2.22
CA VAL A 110 4.57 -10.45 -2.73
C VAL A 110 5.32 -11.57 -3.43
N PHE A 111 5.78 -11.30 -4.65
CA PHE A 111 6.50 -12.24 -5.50
C PHE A 111 7.99 -11.94 -5.48
N TYR A 112 8.80 -13.00 -5.39
CA TYR A 112 10.25 -12.97 -5.47
C TYR A 112 10.76 -14.03 -6.43
N GLY A 113 11.62 -13.64 -7.38
CA GLY A 113 12.40 -14.58 -8.17
C GLY A 113 13.74 -14.87 -7.52
N ILE A 114 14.08 -16.13 -7.33
CA ILE A 114 15.37 -16.54 -6.78
C ILE A 114 16.46 -16.45 -7.86
N ASN A 115 17.35 -15.46 -7.74
CA ASN A 115 18.35 -15.06 -8.73
C ASN A 115 17.78 -14.72 -10.11
N VAL A 116 16.50 -14.37 -10.16
CA VAL A 116 15.80 -13.95 -11.39
C VAL A 116 15.35 -12.51 -11.24
N PRO A 117 15.79 -11.57 -12.09
CA PRO A 117 15.45 -10.15 -11.94
C PRO A 117 14.07 -9.76 -12.46
N VAL A 118 13.41 -10.64 -13.24
CA VAL A 118 12.16 -10.34 -13.94
C VAL A 118 11.13 -11.43 -13.70
N LEU A 119 9.91 -11.03 -13.40
CA LEU A 119 8.76 -11.94 -13.35
C LEU A 119 8.41 -12.42 -14.77
N HIS A 120 8.49 -13.72 -14.99
CA HIS A 120 7.99 -14.36 -16.20
C HIS A 120 6.63 -14.97 -15.90
N HIS A 121 5.58 -14.37 -16.44
CA HIS A 121 4.23 -14.80 -16.15
C HIS A 121 3.32 -14.68 -17.38
N SER A 122 2.30 -15.52 -17.39
CA SER A 122 1.26 -15.60 -18.41
C SER A 122 0.47 -14.29 -18.46
N ARG A 123 -0.04 -13.97 -19.65
CA ARG A 123 -1.00 -12.87 -19.82
C ARG A 123 -2.36 -13.31 -19.28
N VAL A 124 -2.60 -13.04 -18.00
CA VAL A 124 -3.87 -13.39 -17.33
C VAL A 124 -4.91 -12.30 -17.58
N ARG A 125 -6.12 -12.72 -17.97
CA ARG A 125 -7.29 -11.85 -18.13
C ARG A 125 -8.37 -12.21 -17.11
N ILE A 126 -9.03 -11.19 -16.59
CA ILE A 126 -10.15 -11.29 -15.65
C ILE A 126 -11.43 -10.93 -16.38
N ALA A 127 -12.46 -11.75 -16.20
CA ALA A 127 -13.77 -11.53 -16.79
C ALA A 127 -14.30 -10.12 -16.48
N TYR A 128 -15.11 -9.57 -17.40
CA TYR A 128 -15.77 -8.29 -17.13
C TYR A 128 -16.78 -8.44 -16.02
N GLU A 129 -16.72 -7.55 -15.04
CA GLU A 129 -17.77 -7.41 -14.02
C GLU A 129 -18.89 -6.52 -14.55
N TYR A 130 -20.12 -6.79 -14.10
CA TYR A 130 -21.31 -6.06 -14.48
C TYR A 130 -21.96 -5.43 -13.25
N CYS A 131 -22.34 -4.16 -13.39
CA CYS A 131 -22.95 -3.38 -12.33
C CYS A 131 -24.37 -3.92 -12.03
N PRO A 132 -24.68 -4.31 -10.79
CA PRO A 132 -26.01 -4.83 -10.43
C PRO A 132 -27.14 -3.85 -10.74
N ALA A 133 -26.91 -2.55 -10.54
CA ALA A 133 -27.93 -1.51 -10.72
C ALA A 133 -28.33 -1.24 -12.18
N CYS A 134 -27.40 -1.39 -13.14
CA CYS A 134 -27.67 -0.98 -14.53
C CYS A 134 -27.30 -2.01 -15.60
N GLY A 135 -26.77 -3.17 -15.21
CA GLY A 135 -26.37 -4.26 -16.11
C GLY A 135 -25.20 -3.95 -17.05
N LYS A 136 -24.61 -2.75 -16.99
CA LYS A 136 -23.44 -2.36 -17.79
C LYS A 136 -22.14 -2.75 -17.09
N THR A 137 -21.05 -2.89 -17.85
CA THR A 137 -19.73 -3.19 -17.27
C THR A 137 -19.34 -2.17 -16.20
N THR A 138 -18.71 -2.63 -15.11
CA THR A 138 -18.27 -1.77 -13.99
C THR A 138 -17.25 -0.74 -14.45
N LYS A 139 -16.29 -1.17 -15.29
CA LYS A 139 -15.36 -0.28 -15.98
C LYS A 139 -16.03 0.49 -17.11
N ASP A 140 -15.77 1.80 -17.16
CA ASP A 140 -16.09 2.65 -18.28
C ASP A 140 -14.86 2.84 -19.17
N TYR A 141 -15.00 2.50 -20.45
CA TYR A 141 -13.91 2.57 -21.43
C TYR A 141 -13.91 3.87 -22.23
N GLY A 142 -14.73 4.86 -21.85
CA GLY A 142 -14.71 6.19 -22.46
C GLY A 142 -14.90 6.14 -23.97
N GLY A 143 -15.84 5.31 -24.44
CA GLY A 143 -16.11 5.10 -25.87
C GLY A 143 -15.15 4.12 -26.59
N ARG A 144 -14.08 3.65 -25.95
CA ARG A 144 -13.12 2.70 -26.54
C ARG A 144 -13.54 1.23 -26.40
N LYS A 145 -14.83 0.94 -26.61
CA LYS A 145 -15.35 -0.43 -26.50
C LYS A 145 -14.74 -1.41 -27.50
N HIS A 146 -14.21 -0.91 -28.62
CA HIS A 146 -13.51 -1.74 -29.60
C HIS A 146 -12.17 -2.31 -29.07
N LEU A 147 -11.64 -1.78 -27.95
CA LEU A 147 -10.45 -2.34 -27.28
C LEU A 147 -10.79 -3.50 -26.32
N TYR A 148 -12.06 -3.93 -26.28
CA TYR A 148 -12.47 -5.07 -25.49
C TYR A 148 -11.84 -6.33 -26.06
N ASP A 149 -11.19 -7.08 -25.18
CA ASP A 149 -10.84 -8.46 -25.46
C ASP A 149 -12.00 -9.37 -25.02
N SER A 150 -12.33 -10.37 -25.82
CA SER A 150 -13.46 -11.28 -25.57
C SER A 150 -13.32 -12.09 -24.28
N TYR A 151 -12.09 -12.30 -23.78
CA TYR A 151 -11.81 -13.03 -22.55
C TYR A 151 -11.77 -12.14 -21.30
N GLY A 152 -11.83 -10.82 -21.46
CA GLY A 152 -11.86 -9.89 -20.34
C GLY A 152 -10.67 -8.93 -20.26
N THR A 153 -10.55 -8.26 -19.12
CA THR A 153 -9.56 -7.22 -18.89
C THR A 153 -8.23 -7.81 -18.48
N LEU A 154 -7.12 -7.17 -18.87
CA LEU A 154 -5.83 -7.56 -18.33
C LEU A 154 -5.85 -7.42 -16.81
N MET A 155 -5.33 -8.43 -16.12
CA MET A 155 -5.29 -8.46 -14.66
C MET A 155 -4.46 -7.30 -14.10
N SER A 156 -4.92 -6.73 -12.99
CA SER A 156 -4.23 -5.71 -12.22
C SER A 156 -3.44 -6.33 -11.06
N ASP A 157 -2.50 -5.58 -10.50
CA ASP A 157 -1.91 -5.80 -9.18
C ASP A 157 -2.84 -5.40 -8.01
N VAL A 158 -4.10 -5.04 -8.28
CA VAL A 158 -5.18 -4.97 -7.29
C VAL A 158 -6.30 -5.95 -7.68
N TRP A 159 -6.46 -7.03 -6.91
CA TRP A 159 -7.46 -8.08 -7.13
C TRP A 159 -8.70 -7.81 -6.30
N LYS A 160 -9.81 -7.50 -6.97
CA LYS A 160 -11.07 -7.09 -6.32
C LYS A 160 -12.31 -7.83 -6.83
N ASP A 161 -12.12 -8.71 -7.81
CA ASP A 161 -13.14 -9.53 -8.47
C ASP A 161 -13.59 -10.73 -7.62
N PHE A 162 -12.85 -11.02 -6.54
CA PHE A 162 -13.29 -11.87 -5.46
C PHE A 162 -12.92 -11.23 -4.12
N SER A 163 -13.46 -11.78 -3.03
CA SER A 163 -13.14 -11.38 -1.67
C SER A 163 -12.72 -12.61 -0.90
N VAL A 164 -11.58 -12.54 -0.22
CA VAL A 164 -11.11 -13.60 0.68
C VAL A 164 -11.66 -13.36 2.09
N ALA A 165 -11.82 -14.41 2.88
CA ALA A 165 -12.12 -14.21 4.30
C ALA A 165 -10.84 -13.77 5.04
N PRO A 166 -10.94 -12.91 6.08
CA PRO A 166 -9.77 -12.42 6.81
C PRO A 166 -8.92 -13.55 7.39
N ASP A 167 -9.58 -14.59 7.89
CA ASP A 167 -8.97 -15.77 8.49
C ASP A 167 -8.67 -16.88 7.49
N ASP A 168 -9.01 -16.70 6.21
CA ASP A 168 -8.70 -17.69 5.16
C ASP A 168 -7.23 -17.56 4.74
N LEU A 169 -6.44 -18.52 5.24
CA LEU A 169 -5.00 -18.60 5.06
C LEU A 169 -4.61 -19.22 3.71
N THR A 170 -5.55 -19.87 3.04
CA THR A 170 -5.37 -20.56 1.75
C THR A 170 -6.53 -20.27 0.80
N PRO A 171 -6.81 -18.99 0.49
CA PRO A 171 -7.94 -18.72 -0.37
C PRO A 171 -7.70 -19.38 -1.73
N ARG A 172 -8.55 -20.35 -2.05
CA ARG A 172 -8.41 -21.19 -3.23
C ARG A 172 -8.34 -20.32 -4.49
N GLU A 173 -9.08 -19.22 -4.50
CA GLU A 173 -9.12 -18.22 -5.55
C GLU A 173 -7.75 -17.53 -5.75
N VAL A 174 -7.04 -17.22 -4.66
CA VAL A 174 -5.67 -16.66 -4.69
C VAL A 174 -4.70 -17.70 -5.26
N VAL A 175 -4.71 -18.92 -4.74
CA VAL A 175 -3.82 -20.00 -5.18
C VAL A 175 -4.02 -20.32 -6.66
N ASN A 176 -5.29 -20.43 -7.10
CA ASN A 176 -5.63 -20.66 -8.50
C ASN A 176 -5.12 -19.53 -9.40
N ARG A 177 -5.26 -18.28 -8.97
CA ARG A 177 -4.78 -17.14 -9.76
C ARG A 177 -3.26 -17.08 -9.86
N VAL A 178 -2.55 -17.32 -8.76
CA VAL A 178 -1.08 -17.43 -8.77
C VAL A 178 -0.64 -18.54 -9.73
N ARG A 179 -1.33 -19.69 -9.73
CA ARG A 179 -1.07 -20.77 -10.68
C ARG A 179 -1.28 -20.33 -12.13
N ASP A 180 -2.38 -19.65 -12.42
CA ASP A 180 -2.66 -19.16 -13.78
C ASP A 180 -1.60 -18.16 -14.23
N MET A 181 -1.10 -17.30 -13.35
CA MET A 181 0.00 -16.38 -13.64
C MET A 181 1.30 -17.11 -13.96
N LEU A 182 1.68 -18.09 -13.15
CA LEU A 182 2.98 -18.75 -13.22
C LEU A 182 2.96 -20.00 -14.12
N SER A 183 1.91 -20.17 -14.92
CA SER A 183 1.68 -21.33 -15.79
C SER A 183 2.55 -21.38 -17.06
N CYS A 184 3.31 -20.32 -17.39
CA CYS A 184 4.12 -20.28 -18.61
C CYS A 184 5.61 -20.62 -18.37
N GLY A 185 6.14 -21.53 -19.19
CA GLY A 185 7.58 -21.78 -19.36
C GLY A 185 8.10 -23.09 -18.76
N GLU A 186 9.37 -23.40 -19.01
CA GLU A 186 10.09 -24.59 -18.51
C GLU A 186 10.44 -24.51 -17.00
N ARG A 187 9.92 -23.53 -16.25
CA ARG A 187 10.23 -23.38 -14.83
C ARG A 187 9.50 -24.44 -14.02
N GLN A 188 10.23 -25.51 -13.70
CA GLN A 188 9.73 -26.70 -13.01
C GLN A 188 9.68 -26.57 -11.47
N ARG A 189 9.75 -25.37 -10.89
CA ARG A 189 9.83 -25.18 -9.43
C ARG A 189 9.20 -23.86 -8.96
N MET A 190 8.14 -23.96 -8.17
CA MET A 190 7.42 -22.84 -7.58
C MET A 190 7.19 -23.13 -6.09
N ALA A 191 7.55 -22.17 -5.24
CA ALA A 191 7.29 -22.22 -3.81
C ALA A 191 6.31 -21.12 -3.42
N VAL A 192 5.13 -21.50 -2.94
CA VAL A 192 4.18 -20.56 -2.34
C VAL A 192 4.26 -20.75 -0.84
N VAL A 193 4.61 -19.68 -0.14
CA VAL A 193 4.85 -19.70 1.31
C VAL A 193 3.85 -18.79 1.97
N LYS A 194 3.12 -19.40 2.90
CA LYS A 194 2.11 -18.72 3.68
C LYS A 194 2.80 -18.04 4.86
N LEU A 195 2.59 -16.74 5.03
CA LEU A 195 3.05 -16.02 6.21
C LEU A 195 1.86 -15.74 7.11
N HIS A 196 1.77 -16.49 8.21
CA HIS A 196 1.06 -15.99 9.36
C HIS A 196 2.08 -15.29 10.24
N LEU A 197 1.95 -13.97 10.26
CA LEU A 197 2.63 -13.10 11.19
C LEU A 197 1.45 -12.44 11.90
N ASP A 198 1.41 -12.55 13.23
CA ASP A 198 0.19 -12.47 14.02
C ASP A 198 -0.58 -11.15 13.85
N GLU A 199 -1.88 -11.20 14.21
CA GLU A 199 -2.59 -10.00 14.66
C GLU A 199 -1.73 -9.33 15.75
N ASP A 200 -1.44 -8.03 15.59
CA ASP A 200 -0.45 -7.19 16.33
C ASP A 200 0.91 -6.93 15.66
N HIS A 201 1.06 -7.21 14.36
CA HIS A 201 2.30 -6.90 13.62
C HIS A 201 3.53 -7.56 14.27
N SER A 202 3.47 -8.88 14.42
CA SER A 202 4.40 -9.70 15.21
C SER A 202 5.89 -9.57 14.86
N LEU A 203 6.23 -9.12 13.65
CA LEU A 203 7.63 -8.89 13.29
C LEU A 203 8.16 -7.60 13.87
N ARG A 204 9.32 -7.66 14.52
CA ARG A 204 9.95 -6.43 15.02
C ARG A 204 10.37 -5.55 13.85
N PRO A 205 10.28 -4.21 13.99
CA PRO A 205 10.90 -3.28 13.07
C PRO A 205 12.35 -3.68 12.80
N VAL A 206 12.69 -3.79 11.53
CA VAL A 206 14.07 -3.95 11.11
C VAL A 206 14.67 -2.55 11.12
N VAL A 207 15.75 -2.34 11.87
CA VAL A 207 16.61 -1.18 11.69
C VAL A 207 17.69 -1.62 10.70
N PRO A 208 17.63 -1.26 9.40
CA PRO A 208 18.76 -1.51 8.52
C PRO A 208 20.01 -0.89 9.14
N THR A 209 21.13 -1.62 9.13
CA THR A 209 22.45 -1.13 9.60
C THR A 209 22.92 0.15 8.91
N HIS A 210 22.26 0.52 7.80
CA HIS A 210 22.55 1.67 6.96
C HIS A 210 21.54 2.82 7.13
N VAL A 211 20.49 2.68 7.96
CA VAL A 211 19.68 3.84 8.35
C VAL A 211 20.57 4.70 9.22
N ARG A 212 21.23 5.67 8.59
CA ARG A 212 21.91 6.74 9.30
C ARG A 212 20.83 7.52 10.03
N ASN A 213 21.01 7.75 11.33
CA ASN A 213 20.20 8.74 12.03
C ASN A 213 20.21 10.02 11.19
N ALA A 214 19.06 10.37 10.61
CA ALA A 214 18.94 11.59 9.84
C ALA A 214 19.34 12.74 10.76
N ARG A 215 20.34 13.53 10.34
CA ARG A 215 20.70 14.73 11.08
C ARG A 215 19.57 15.73 10.85
N LEU A 216 18.75 15.93 11.89
CA LEU A 216 17.67 16.90 11.85
C LEU A 216 18.23 18.30 11.61
N LEU A 217 17.48 19.11 10.89
CA LEU A 217 17.84 20.50 10.64
C LEU A 217 17.65 21.32 11.93
N GLU A 218 18.51 22.31 12.15
CA GLU A 218 18.24 23.29 13.20
C GLU A 218 17.07 24.18 12.75
N PRO A 219 16.00 24.29 13.56
CA PRO A 219 14.81 25.03 13.17
C PRO A 219 15.10 26.52 13.07
N ASP A 220 14.71 27.14 11.96
CA ASP A 220 14.72 28.61 11.84
C ASP A 220 13.52 29.19 12.59
N THR A 221 13.77 29.76 13.77
CA THR A 221 12.74 30.34 14.65
C THR A 221 12.27 31.73 14.21
N SER A 222 12.89 32.34 13.19
CA SER A 222 12.53 33.69 12.73
C SER A 222 11.18 33.76 11.99
N VAL A 223 10.60 32.62 11.62
CA VAL A 223 9.46 32.51 10.68
C VAL A 223 8.12 32.22 11.37
N GLU A 224 8.10 32.08 12.70
CA GLU A 224 6.94 31.58 13.47
C GLU A 224 5.67 32.44 13.29
N SER A 225 5.83 33.77 13.16
CA SER A 225 4.70 34.70 12.93
C SER A 225 4.10 34.61 11.52
N GLU A 226 4.87 34.19 10.50
CA GLU A 226 4.37 34.04 9.12
C GLU A 226 3.56 32.75 8.92
N LEU A 227 3.79 31.74 9.77
CA LEU A 227 3.12 30.44 9.75
C LEU A 227 1.71 30.48 10.40
N LEU A 228 1.34 31.60 11.03
CA LEU A 228 0.01 31.81 11.63
C LEU A 228 -1.07 32.18 10.61
N SER A 229 -0.70 32.47 9.36
CA SER A 229 -1.65 32.80 8.28
C SER A 229 -2.57 31.62 7.92
N ARG A 230 -3.70 31.89 7.25
CA ARG A 230 -4.62 30.82 6.77
C ARG A 230 -3.96 29.88 5.76
N GLY A 231 -2.92 30.32 5.05
CA GLY A 231 -2.24 29.52 4.05
C GLY A 231 -0.93 30.17 3.62
N LYS A 232 0.13 29.37 3.46
CA LYS A 232 1.44 29.82 3.03
C LYS A 232 1.99 28.88 1.94
N LEU A 233 2.56 29.47 0.89
CA LEU A 233 3.36 28.75 -0.10
C LEU A 233 4.82 29.18 0.05
N LEU A 234 5.72 28.20 0.04
CA LEU A 234 7.15 28.37 0.22
C LEU A 234 7.86 27.76 -0.98
N ARG A 235 8.69 28.56 -1.65
CA ARG A 235 9.57 28.07 -2.71
C ARG A 235 10.82 27.47 -2.10
N GLY A 236 11.17 26.25 -2.49
CA GLY A 236 12.44 25.62 -2.13
C GLY A 236 12.38 24.09 -2.16
N ASP A 237 13.56 23.48 -2.04
CA ASP A 237 13.67 22.04 -1.80
C ASP A 237 12.92 21.63 -0.52
N VAL A 238 12.41 20.39 -0.49
CA VAL A 238 11.65 19.84 0.63
C VAL A 238 12.34 20.04 1.99
N LEU A 239 13.67 19.86 2.06
CA LEU A 239 14.42 20.02 3.31
C LEU A 239 14.55 21.49 3.70
N HIS A 240 14.68 22.39 2.72
CA HIS A 240 14.66 23.83 2.97
C HIS A 240 13.30 24.27 3.54
N VAL A 241 12.20 23.81 2.94
CA VAL A 241 10.84 24.12 3.41
C VAL A 241 10.62 23.59 4.81
N LEU A 242 10.95 22.31 5.07
CA LEU A 242 10.78 21.68 6.37
C LEU A 242 11.62 22.35 7.46
N GLY A 243 12.85 22.75 7.16
CA GLY A 243 13.75 23.45 8.10
C GLY A 243 13.21 24.79 8.61
N ARG A 244 12.28 25.42 7.88
CA ARG A 244 11.62 26.67 8.27
C ARG A 244 10.40 26.47 9.18
N ILE A 245 9.97 25.22 9.38
CA ILE A 245 8.82 24.89 10.20
C ILE A 245 9.34 24.40 11.56
N PRO A 246 8.92 25.00 12.69
CA PRO A 246 9.34 24.52 13.99
C PRO A 246 8.77 23.13 14.31
N ALA A 247 9.37 22.45 15.28
CA ALA A 247 8.90 21.12 15.68
C ALA A 247 7.48 21.19 16.26
N ASN A 248 6.67 20.13 16.11
CA ASN A 248 5.34 20.03 16.72
C ASN A 248 4.33 21.13 16.31
N HIS A 249 4.31 21.52 15.03
CA HIS A 249 3.46 22.59 14.52
C HIS A 249 2.32 22.11 13.61
N VAL A 250 2.50 20.98 12.92
CA VAL A 250 1.59 20.51 11.86
C VAL A 250 0.69 19.38 12.37
N ASP A 251 -0.57 19.35 11.93
CA ASP A 251 -1.54 18.31 12.31
C ASP A 251 -1.52 17.13 11.32
N LEU A 252 -1.45 17.42 10.02
CA LEU A 252 -1.29 16.44 8.94
C LEU A 252 -0.14 16.86 8.02
N ALA A 253 0.76 15.94 7.75
CA ALA A 253 1.77 16.05 6.72
C ALA A 253 1.45 15.07 5.59
N PHE A 254 1.33 15.55 4.37
CA PHE A 254 1.16 14.73 3.17
C PHE A 254 2.42 14.82 2.30
N ALA A 255 2.80 13.70 1.68
CA ALA A 255 3.95 13.64 0.79
C ALA A 255 3.65 12.76 -0.44
N ASP A 256 3.78 13.36 -1.62
CA ASP A 256 3.88 12.67 -2.93
C ASP A 256 5.27 12.93 -3.54
N PRO A 257 6.34 12.28 -3.02
CA PRO A 257 7.70 12.57 -3.45
C PRO A 257 7.98 12.05 -4.87
N PRO A 258 9.06 12.50 -5.54
CA PRO A 258 9.50 11.89 -6.79
C PRO A 258 9.96 10.44 -6.58
N TYR A 259 9.54 9.50 -7.44
CA TYR A 259 9.78 8.06 -7.22
C TYR A 259 11.14 7.55 -7.76
N ASN A 260 11.95 8.38 -8.43
CA ASN A 260 13.25 7.99 -9.01
C ASN A 260 13.19 6.83 -10.05
N LEU A 261 12.11 6.75 -10.84
CA LEU A 261 11.83 5.62 -11.77
C LEU A 261 12.73 5.50 -12.99
N ALA A 262 13.50 6.54 -13.32
CA ALA A 262 14.45 6.50 -14.42
C ALA A 262 15.69 5.62 -14.14
N LYS A 263 15.98 5.29 -12.87
CA LYS A 263 17.08 4.40 -12.48
C LYS A 263 16.52 2.97 -12.35
N ARG A 264 16.94 2.03 -13.22
CA ARG A 264 16.34 0.69 -13.39
C ARG A 264 16.08 -0.05 -12.06
N TYR A 265 14.85 -0.51 -11.86
CA TYR A 265 14.44 -1.32 -10.70
C TYR A 265 14.73 -2.80 -10.89
N SER A 266 15.67 -3.32 -10.10
CA SER A 266 15.89 -4.74 -9.91
C SER A 266 16.23 -5.01 -8.44
N GLY A 267 15.21 -5.11 -7.59
CA GLY A 267 15.36 -5.32 -6.14
C GLY A 267 16.04 -4.16 -5.40
N TYR A 268 16.28 -4.35 -4.09
CA TYR A 268 17.19 -3.50 -3.32
C TYR A 268 18.59 -3.61 -3.95
N ASP A 269 18.88 -2.71 -4.88
CA ASP A 269 20.15 -2.65 -5.59
C ASP A 269 21.14 -1.88 -4.71
N ASP A 270 22.37 -2.38 -4.55
CA ASP A 270 23.39 -1.71 -3.73
C ASP A 270 24.05 -0.54 -4.49
N ARG A 271 23.44 -0.04 -5.58
CA ARG A 271 23.94 1.13 -6.31
C ARG A 271 23.92 2.35 -5.40
N VAL A 272 25.02 3.09 -5.43
CA VAL A 272 25.20 4.34 -4.67
C VAL A 272 23.99 5.26 -4.83
N ASP A 273 23.51 5.45 -6.06
CA ASP A 273 22.37 6.30 -6.40
C ASP A 273 21.03 5.96 -5.69
N VAL A 274 20.72 4.67 -5.47
CA VAL A 274 19.45 4.30 -4.81
C VAL A 274 19.60 4.39 -3.29
N GLN A 275 20.81 4.14 -2.76
CA GLN A 275 21.12 4.35 -1.36
C GLN A 275 21.08 5.84 -1.01
N GLU A 276 21.61 6.71 -1.86
CA GLU A 276 21.53 8.16 -1.72
C GLU A 276 20.08 8.66 -1.78
N TYR A 277 19.29 8.15 -2.73
CA TYR A 277 17.86 8.47 -2.81
C TYR A 277 17.12 8.10 -1.53
N PHE A 278 17.36 6.92 -0.97
CA PHE A 278 16.73 6.53 0.29
C PHE A 278 17.28 7.26 1.50
N ALA A 279 18.56 7.62 1.54
CA ALA A 279 19.11 8.46 2.60
C ALA A 279 18.46 9.86 2.58
N TRP A 280 18.24 10.41 1.39
CA TRP A 280 17.46 11.64 1.22
C TRP A 280 16.01 11.45 1.67
N CYS A 281 15.39 10.30 1.36
CA CYS A 281 14.05 9.94 1.84
C CYS A 281 13.94 9.87 3.37
N ASP A 282 14.85 9.12 3.99
CA ASP A 282 14.93 8.96 5.43
C ASP A 282 15.10 10.33 6.12
N THR A 283 15.76 11.30 5.46
CA THR A 283 15.92 12.67 5.96
C THR A 283 14.59 13.44 5.95
N TRP A 284 13.90 13.55 4.81
CA TRP A 284 12.65 14.30 4.76
C TRP A 284 11.53 13.60 5.55
N LEU A 285 11.52 12.26 5.62
CA LEU A 285 10.60 11.50 6.50
C LEU A 285 10.78 11.89 7.97
N SER A 286 12.04 11.95 8.42
CA SER A 286 12.36 12.33 9.80
C SER A 286 12.00 13.79 10.10
N GLU A 287 12.22 14.70 9.14
CA GLU A 287 11.83 16.10 9.25
C GLU A 287 10.31 16.29 9.28
N TYR A 288 9.54 15.53 8.49
CA TYR A 288 8.08 15.52 8.62
C TYR A 288 7.62 15.08 10.02
N LEU A 289 8.21 14.00 10.55
CA LEU A 289 7.94 13.59 11.93
C LEU A 289 8.34 14.66 12.95
N ARG A 290 9.43 15.41 12.73
CA ARG A 290 9.83 16.54 13.59
C ARG A 290 8.75 17.62 13.63
N VAL A 291 8.25 18.05 12.47
CA VAL A 291 7.28 19.16 12.37
C VAL A 291 5.86 18.77 12.78
N LEU A 292 5.49 17.48 12.73
CA LEU A 292 4.20 17.01 13.21
C LEU A 292 4.05 17.21 14.71
N LYS A 293 2.86 17.60 15.16
CA LYS A 293 2.46 17.56 16.58
C LYS A 293 2.42 16.11 17.08
N PRO A 294 2.61 15.86 18.39
CA PRO A 294 2.27 14.57 18.98
C PRO A 294 0.85 14.15 18.59
N GLY A 295 0.66 12.94 18.10
CA GLY A 295 -0.62 12.46 17.58
C GLY A 295 -0.96 12.87 16.14
N GLY A 296 -0.20 13.77 15.53
CA GLY A 296 -0.35 14.17 14.13
C GLY A 296 0.00 13.05 13.15
N ILE A 297 -0.56 13.10 11.95
CA ILE A 297 -0.47 12.05 10.94
C ILE A 297 0.50 12.45 9.80
N LEU A 298 1.39 11.53 9.43
CA LEU A 298 2.14 11.54 8.19
C LEU A 298 1.47 10.59 7.19
N ALA A 299 1.14 11.10 6.01
CA ALA A 299 0.59 10.34 4.89
C ALA A 299 1.54 10.38 3.70
N VAL A 300 2.12 9.24 3.33
CA VAL A 300 3.08 9.14 2.22
C VAL A 300 2.50 8.29 1.10
N VAL A 301 2.27 8.86 -0.08
CA VAL A 301 1.88 8.09 -1.26
C VAL A 301 3.13 7.62 -2.03
N ASN A 302 3.17 6.35 -2.39
CA ASN A 302 4.23 5.82 -3.25
C ASN A 302 3.83 4.50 -3.92
N ILE A 303 4.73 3.96 -4.75
CA ILE A 303 4.60 2.57 -5.23
C ILE A 303 4.88 1.57 -4.08
N PRO A 304 4.29 0.35 -4.10
CA PRO A 304 4.38 -0.60 -3.00
C PRO A 304 5.81 -0.94 -2.54
N LEU A 305 6.74 -1.11 -3.48
CA LEU A 305 8.13 -1.42 -3.14
C LEU A 305 8.80 -0.29 -2.33
N TRP A 306 8.51 0.95 -2.67
CA TRP A 306 9.06 2.13 -2.00
C TRP A 306 8.42 2.36 -0.65
N THR A 307 7.10 2.17 -0.54
CA THR A 307 6.43 2.23 0.76
C THR A 307 6.92 1.15 1.72
N MET A 308 7.28 -0.06 1.25
CA MET A 308 7.93 -1.07 2.12
C MET A 308 9.25 -0.54 2.70
N ARG A 309 10.06 0.18 1.92
CA ARG A 309 11.34 0.76 2.42
C ARG A 309 11.12 1.96 3.34
N HIS A 310 10.13 2.80 3.06
CA HIS A 310 9.76 3.93 3.93
C HIS A 310 9.20 3.44 5.27
N LEU A 311 8.39 2.37 5.26
CA LEU A 311 7.87 1.69 6.44
C LEU A 311 9.00 1.25 7.38
N ALA A 312 10.06 0.63 6.84
CA ALA A 312 11.20 0.21 7.65
C ALA A 312 11.91 1.35 8.38
N HIS A 313 11.94 2.56 7.79
CA HIS A 313 12.46 3.75 8.46
C HIS A 313 11.48 4.29 9.51
N LEU A 314 10.21 4.48 9.13
CA LEU A 314 9.17 5.08 9.98
C LEU A 314 8.83 4.24 11.21
N ASP A 315 8.86 2.91 11.11
CA ASP A 315 8.60 1.99 12.23
C ASP A 315 9.54 2.21 13.42
N THR A 316 10.72 2.80 13.20
CA THR A 316 11.69 3.07 14.27
C THR A 316 11.28 4.23 15.18
N THR A 317 10.54 5.20 14.65
CA THR A 317 10.34 6.52 15.29
C THR A 317 8.87 6.96 15.38
N ALA A 318 7.97 6.31 14.65
CA ALA A 318 6.55 6.62 14.63
C ALA A 318 5.69 5.37 14.89
N GLU A 319 4.38 5.55 14.93
CA GLU A 319 3.39 4.49 15.13
C GLU A 319 2.65 4.23 13.81
N PHE A 320 2.68 2.98 13.33
CA PHE A 320 1.95 2.61 12.12
C PHE A 320 0.44 2.74 12.34
N CYS A 321 -0.24 3.42 11.43
CA CYS A 321 -1.69 3.56 11.45
C CYS A 321 -2.37 2.69 10.40
N ASN A 322 -1.97 2.82 9.13
CA ASN A 322 -2.60 2.05 8.06
C ASN A 322 -1.75 1.98 6.79
N TRP A 323 -1.98 0.95 5.99
CA TRP A 323 -1.51 0.81 4.62
C TRP A 323 -2.72 0.88 3.70
N VAL A 324 -2.98 2.04 3.10
CA VAL A 324 -4.11 2.18 2.20
C VAL A 324 -3.69 1.81 0.78
N VAL A 325 -4.39 0.86 0.16
CA VAL A 325 -4.29 0.53 -1.26
C VAL A 325 -5.17 1.47 -2.05
N TRP A 326 -4.56 2.35 -2.84
CA TRP A 326 -5.23 3.16 -3.84
C TRP A 326 -5.14 2.47 -5.21
N ASP A 327 -6.28 1.97 -5.71
CA ASP A 327 -6.41 1.36 -7.04
C ASP A 327 -6.52 2.43 -8.12
N ALA A 328 -5.36 2.95 -8.50
CA ALA A 328 -5.16 4.06 -9.41
C ALA A 328 -4.99 3.56 -10.86
N MET A 329 -6.04 2.95 -11.43
CA MET A 329 -6.02 2.26 -12.73
C MET A 329 -5.22 2.98 -13.82
N SER A 330 -4.21 2.31 -14.38
CA SER A 330 -3.30 2.85 -15.40
C SER A 330 -3.33 2.06 -16.71
N MET A 331 -2.43 2.40 -17.64
CA MET A 331 -2.20 1.61 -18.85
C MET A 331 -1.39 0.36 -18.51
N PRO A 332 -1.66 -0.79 -19.16
CA PRO A 332 -0.85 -2.00 -19.00
C PRO A 332 0.65 -1.78 -19.17
N VAL A 333 1.45 -2.37 -18.28
CA VAL A 333 2.90 -2.47 -18.42
C VAL A 333 3.25 -3.95 -18.43
N ARG A 334 3.82 -4.43 -19.55
CA ARG A 334 4.01 -5.87 -19.81
C ARG A 334 2.66 -6.62 -19.79
N ASN A 335 2.53 -7.65 -18.95
CA ASN A 335 1.37 -8.53 -18.86
C ASN A 335 0.49 -8.24 -17.62
N ILE A 336 0.72 -7.12 -16.90
CA ILE A 336 -0.07 -6.68 -15.74
C ILE A 336 -0.47 -5.20 -15.91
N MET A 337 -1.61 -4.81 -15.32
CA MET A 337 -2.03 -3.42 -15.21
C MET A 337 -1.62 -2.84 -13.84
N PRO A 338 -0.55 -2.03 -13.76
CA PRO A 338 -0.06 -1.49 -12.48
C PRO A 338 -0.99 -0.38 -11.98
N SER A 339 -1.76 -0.70 -10.96
CA SER A 339 -2.79 0.17 -10.39
C SER A 339 -2.60 0.34 -8.88
N HIS A 340 -1.83 -0.52 -8.22
CA HIS A 340 -1.55 -0.43 -6.79
C HIS A 340 -0.62 0.74 -6.47
N TYR A 341 -1.17 1.79 -5.85
CA TYR A 341 -0.43 2.81 -5.11
C TYR A 341 -0.69 2.58 -3.62
N ALA A 342 0.33 2.74 -2.79
CA ALA A 342 0.19 2.63 -1.35
C ALA A 342 0.22 4.03 -0.74
N ILE A 343 -0.67 4.29 0.22
CA ILE A 343 -0.65 5.48 1.06
C ILE A 343 -0.38 4.99 2.48
N LEU A 344 0.85 5.25 2.92
CA LEU A 344 1.35 4.83 4.22
C LEU A 344 1.00 5.89 5.25
N LEU A 345 0.27 5.51 6.29
CA LEU A 345 -0.16 6.40 7.37
C LEU A 345 0.60 6.07 8.65
N TYR A 346 1.30 7.05 9.20
CA TYR A 346 1.99 6.98 10.48
C TYR A 346 1.55 8.10 11.40
N ARG A 347 1.48 7.82 12.69
CA ARG A 347 1.24 8.80 13.74
C ARG A 347 2.54 9.12 14.46
N LYS A 348 2.79 10.40 14.71
CA LYS A 348 3.86 10.80 15.61
C LYS A 348 3.52 10.37 17.04
N ARG A 349 4.42 9.61 17.68
CA ARG A 349 4.22 9.11 19.05
C ARG A 349 4.01 10.28 20.02
N ASN A 350 3.09 10.12 20.96
CA ASN A 350 2.93 11.02 22.09
C ASN A 350 3.86 10.56 23.22
N THR A 351 4.52 11.50 23.92
CA THR A 351 5.36 11.16 25.07
C THR A 351 4.55 10.64 26.26
N ASP A 352 3.26 10.97 26.32
CA ASP A 352 2.43 10.79 27.53
C ASP A 352 1.42 9.65 27.46
N THR A 353 1.32 8.94 26.33
CA THR A 353 0.36 7.83 26.19
C THR A 353 0.94 6.68 25.37
N HIS A 354 0.98 5.49 25.97
CA HIS A 354 1.05 4.21 25.26
C HIS A 354 -0.28 3.92 24.56
N ALA A 355 -0.70 4.79 23.63
CA ALA A 355 -1.92 4.59 22.88
C ALA A 355 -1.78 3.35 21.98
N ALA A 356 -2.83 2.53 22.00
CA ALA A 356 -2.88 1.18 21.50
C ALA A 356 -2.39 1.03 20.05
N HIS A 357 -1.69 -0.08 19.79
CA HIS A 357 -1.25 -0.49 18.47
C HIS A 357 -2.39 -0.48 17.43
N GLY A 358 -2.10 0.14 16.29
CA GLY A 358 -2.54 -0.33 14.98
C GLY A 358 -3.93 0.15 14.54
N GLY A 359 -3.96 1.20 13.71
CA GLY A 359 -5.17 1.57 12.98
C GLY A 359 -5.37 3.06 12.76
N LEU A 360 -5.86 3.44 11.57
CA LEU A 360 -6.40 4.79 11.35
C LEU A 360 -7.72 4.91 12.13
N CYS A 361 -7.63 5.47 13.33
CA CYS A 361 -8.78 5.74 14.17
C CYS A 361 -9.44 7.04 13.73
N ILE A 362 -10.61 6.94 13.09
CA ILE A 362 -11.42 8.09 12.71
C ILE A 362 -12.36 8.35 13.88
N GLN A 363 -11.85 8.99 14.94
CA GLN A 363 -12.65 9.12 16.17
C GLN A 363 -13.84 10.05 16.02
N GLU A 364 -13.86 10.95 15.04
CA GLU A 364 -15.05 11.70 14.61
C GLU A 364 -14.74 12.44 13.31
N VAL A 365 -15.31 12.02 12.17
CA VAL A 365 -15.27 12.85 10.96
C VAL A 365 -16.13 14.07 11.21
N ASN A 366 -15.61 15.25 10.91
CA ASN A 366 -16.40 16.45 10.99
C ASN A 366 -17.67 16.31 10.15
N GLN A 367 -18.82 16.73 10.69
CA GLN A 367 -20.12 16.58 10.02
C GLN A 367 -20.14 17.19 8.61
N ARG A 368 -19.33 18.23 8.38
CA ARG A 368 -19.16 18.88 7.07
C ARG A 368 -18.39 18.03 6.06
N ASP A 369 -17.50 17.16 6.53
CA ASP A 369 -16.61 16.34 5.71
C ASP A 369 -17.09 14.88 5.59
N VAL A 370 -18.21 14.53 6.23
CA VAL A 370 -18.73 13.15 6.30
C VAL A 370 -18.87 12.52 4.92
N ASN A 371 -19.26 13.29 3.91
CA ASN A 371 -19.43 12.78 2.54
C ASN A 371 -18.11 12.37 1.88
N GLU A 372 -16.97 12.92 2.31
CA GLU A 372 -15.65 12.63 1.74
C GLU A 372 -15.14 11.24 2.15
N VAL A 373 -15.68 10.69 3.24
CA VAL A 373 -15.33 9.37 3.77
C VAL A 373 -16.33 8.27 3.38
N LEU A 374 -17.35 8.59 2.59
CA LEU A 374 -18.33 7.62 2.08
C LEU A 374 -17.89 7.12 0.70
N PRO A 375 -17.30 5.91 0.59
CA PRO A 375 -16.85 5.43 -0.70
C PRO A 375 -18.02 4.92 -1.55
N LEU A 376 -17.82 4.84 -2.87
CA LEU A 376 -18.71 4.06 -3.73
C LEU A 376 -18.49 2.55 -3.51
N PRO A 377 -19.55 1.72 -3.53
CA PRO A 377 -19.40 0.28 -3.35
C PRO A 377 -18.68 -0.40 -4.52
N ILE A 378 -17.80 -1.34 -4.18
CA ILE A 378 -17.11 -2.20 -5.15
C ILE A 378 -18.14 -3.05 -5.92
N GLY A 379 -17.91 -3.24 -7.22
CA GLY A 379 -18.81 -4.00 -8.10
C GLY A 379 -19.88 -3.15 -8.78
N TYR A 380 -19.95 -1.85 -8.49
CA TYR A 380 -20.84 -0.92 -9.19
C TYR A 380 -20.06 -0.02 -10.15
N CYS A 381 -20.67 0.36 -11.28
CA CYS A 381 -20.01 1.26 -12.24
C CYS A 381 -19.99 2.70 -11.74
N ARG A 382 -19.09 3.56 -12.21
CA ARG A 382 -18.97 4.94 -11.68
C ARG A 382 -19.68 6.02 -12.50
N ARG A 383 -20.62 5.61 -13.35
CA ARG A 383 -21.31 6.52 -14.29
C ARG A 383 -22.28 7.43 -13.51
N PRO A 384 -22.26 8.76 -13.70
CA PRO A 384 -23.14 9.68 -12.97
C PRO A 384 -24.62 9.31 -13.05
N GLY A 385 -25.12 8.97 -14.24
CA GLY A 385 -26.51 8.54 -14.41
C GLY A 385 -26.87 7.21 -13.73
N CYS A 386 -25.90 6.33 -13.50
CA CYS A 386 -26.10 5.12 -12.70
C CYS A 386 -26.09 5.45 -11.21
N ILE A 387 -25.16 6.29 -10.76
CA ILE A 387 -25.07 6.71 -9.36
C ILE A 387 -26.36 7.43 -8.94
N GLY A 388 -26.85 8.38 -9.73
CA GLY A 388 -28.07 9.13 -9.42
C GLY A 388 -29.37 8.31 -9.49
N GLY A 389 -29.34 7.11 -10.09
CA GLY A 389 -30.50 6.22 -10.19
C GLY A 389 -30.50 5.07 -9.18
N ARG A 390 -29.50 4.99 -8.29
CA ARG A 390 -29.39 3.91 -7.32
C ARG A 390 -30.25 4.11 -6.09
N ARG A 391 -30.56 2.99 -5.43
CA ARG A 391 -31.04 3.03 -4.05
C ARG A 391 -29.93 3.53 -3.14
N VAL A 392 -30.29 4.12 -2.00
CA VAL A 392 -29.32 4.72 -1.07
C VAL A 392 -28.30 3.69 -0.56
N ASP A 393 -28.76 2.48 -0.25
CA ASP A 393 -27.96 1.32 0.19
C ASP A 393 -27.02 0.77 -0.92
N GLU A 394 -27.26 1.11 -2.18
CA GLU A 394 -26.42 0.74 -3.32
C GLU A 394 -25.43 1.86 -3.71
N THR A 395 -25.50 3.00 -3.04
CA THR A 395 -24.71 4.20 -3.36
C THR A 395 -23.49 4.33 -2.45
N ILE A 396 -23.55 3.79 -1.24
CA ILE A 396 -22.54 3.95 -0.21
C ILE A 396 -21.94 2.58 0.15
N GLY A 397 -20.62 2.47 0.03
CA GLY A 397 -19.84 1.32 0.47
C GLY A 397 -19.27 1.52 1.88
N THR A 398 -18.60 0.48 2.38
CA THR A 398 -17.83 0.55 3.63
C THR A 398 -16.46 1.16 3.35
N LEU A 399 -16.08 2.21 4.09
CA LEU A 399 -14.71 2.70 4.08
C LEU A 399 -13.78 1.64 4.67
N THR A 400 -12.79 1.24 3.89
CA THR A 400 -11.71 0.34 4.31
C THR A 400 -10.37 0.93 3.87
N ASP A 401 -9.29 0.20 4.09
CA ASP A 401 -7.98 0.52 3.52
C ASP A 401 -7.82 0.15 2.01
N LEU A 402 -8.88 -0.32 1.33
CA LEU A 402 -8.90 -0.58 -0.11
C LEU A 402 -9.76 0.46 -0.86
N TRP A 403 -9.11 1.47 -1.44
CA TRP A 403 -9.77 2.59 -2.14
C TRP A 403 -9.78 2.37 -3.64
N THR A 404 -10.97 2.12 -4.20
CA THR A 404 -11.16 1.80 -5.63
C THR A 404 -12.06 2.80 -6.37
N ASP A 405 -12.54 3.80 -5.66
CA ASP A 405 -13.51 4.79 -6.10
C ASP A 405 -12.89 6.18 -6.22
N THR A 406 -11.57 6.27 -6.40
CA THR A 406 -10.85 7.51 -6.74
C THR A 406 -9.94 7.19 -7.91
N ASP A 407 -10.34 7.60 -9.13
CA ASP A 407 -9.51 7.34 -10.32
C ASP A 407 -8.45 8.43 -10.47
N ARG A 408 -7.31 8.09 -11.08
CA ARG A 408 -6.37 9.11 -11.56
C ARG A 408 -7.01 10.03 -12.60
N LEU A 409 -6.55 11.27 -12.65
CA LEU A 409 -6.96 12.24 -13.65
C LEU A 409 -6.34 11.87 -15.01
N LYS A 410 -7.12 11.18 -15.85
CA LYS A 410 -6.67 10.66 -17.16
C LYS A 410 -6.81 11.65 -18.31
N HIS A 411 -7.78 12.56 -18.22
CA HIS A 411 -8.08 13.51 -19.28
C HIS A 411 -7.39 14.84 -19.00
N ASN A 412 -6.67 15.37 -19.99
CA ASN A 412 -6.03 16.69 -19.91
C ASN A 412 -7.01 17.80 -19.53
N THR A 413 -8.29 17.67 -19.89
CA THR A 413 -9.34 18.65 -19.54
C THR A 413 -9.68 18.69 -18.05
N LEU A 414 -9.27 17.68 -17.28
CA LEU A 414 -9.54 17.56 -15.84
C LEU A 414 -8.29 17.81 -14.98
N ARG A 415 -7.17 18.17 -15.61
CA ARG A 415 -5.91 18.47 -14.92
C ARG A 415 -5.34 19.80 -15.40
N TRP A 416 -4.64 20.48 -14.50
CA TRP A 416 -3.69 21.52 -14.91
C TRP A 416 -2.51 20.86 -15.63
N ASP A 417 -1.61 21.64 -16.26
CA ASP A 417 -0.52 21.11 -17.11
C ASP A 417 0.60 20.43 -16.28
N HIS A 418 0.25 19.35 -15.59
CA HIS A 418 1.14 18.53 -14.80
C HIS A 418 0.80 17.05 -15.00
N PRO A 419 1.80 16.23 -15.36
CA PRO A 419 1.55 14.85 -15.80
C PRO A 419 0.99 13.96 -14.68
N CYS A 420 1.27 14.28 -13.42
CA CYS A 420 1.00 13.45 -12.25
C CYS A 420 0.11 14.15 -11.21
N GLN A 421 -0.81 15.04 -11.62
CA GLN A 421 -1.74 15.67 -10.68
C GLN A 421 -2.61 14.62 -9.95
N LEU A 422 -2.61 14.67 -8.62
CA LEU A 422 -3.48 13.85 -7.78
C LEU A 422 -4.95 14.30 -7.87
N PRO A 423 -5.92 13.37 -7.80
CA PRO A 423 -7.33 13.73 -7.81
C PRO A 423 -7.75 14.35 -6.47
N SER A 424 -8.45 15.48 -6.49
CA SER A 424 -8.89 16.18 -5.27
C SER A 424 -9.70 15.29 -4.32
N ALA A 425 -10.51 14.37 -4.84
CA ALA A 425 -11.30 13.43 -4.03
C ALA A 425 -10.42 12.52 -3.14
N LEU A 426 -9.20 12.18 -3.59
CA LEU A 426 -8.26 11.41 -2.78
C LEU A 426 -7.78 12.24 -1.58
N LEU A 427 -7.36 13.48 -1.83
CA LEU A 427 -6.88 14.38 -0.78
C LEU A 427 -8.00 14.76 0.20
N ARG A 428 -9.23 14.97 -0.30
CA ARG A 428 -10.40 15.25 0.57
C ARG A 428 -10.61 14.13 1.57
N ARG A 429 -10.57 12.88 1.12
CA ARG A 429 -10.70 11.72 2.01
C ARG A 429 -9.58 11.64 3.02
N ILE A 430 -8.32 11.82 2.61
CA ILE A 430 -7.18 11.81 3.54
C ILE A 430 -7.34 12.89 4.61
N ILE A 431 -7.63 14.13 4.21
CA ILE A 431 -7.81 15.26 5.14
C ILE A 431 -9.01 15.04 6.06
N ALA A 432 -10.14 14.56 5.55
CA ALA A 432 -11.33 14.24 6.34
C ALA A 432 -11.07 13.14 7.38
N CYS A 433 -10.30 12.11 7.03
CA CYS A 433 -9.99 11.01 7.93
C CYS A 433 -8.94 11.35 9.00
N THR A 434 -8.16 12.41 8.84
CA THR A 434 -6.95 12.67 9.65
C THR A 434 -6.92 14.03 10.34
N THR A 435 -7.86 14.94 10.03
CA THR A 435 -7.85 16.31 10.55
C THR A 435 -9.23 16.82 10.91
N SER A 436 -9.27 17.86 11.75
CA SER A 436 -10.46 18.69 11.98
C SER A 436 -10.35 20.03 11.24
N PRO A 437 -11.44 20.81 11.09
CA PRO A 437 -11.35 22.20 10.64
C PRO A 437 -10.31 22.98 11.45
N GLU A 438 -9.68 23.96 10.81
CA GLU A 438 -8.58 24.79 11.32
C GLU A 438 -7.25 24.05 11.60
N SER A 439 -7.21 22.71 11.48
CA SER A 439 -5.96 21.95 11.47
C SER A 439 -5.01 22.45 10.37
N LEU A 440 -3.71 22.38 10.65
CA LEU A 440 -2.65 22.76 9.73
C LEU A 440 -2.20 21.54 8.90
N VAL A 441 -2.39 21.63 7.59
CA VAL A 441 -1.98 20.62 6.61
C VAL A 441 -0.69 21.08 5.91
N LEU A 442 0.33 20.23 5.91
CA LEU A 442 1.60 20.47 5.21
C LEU A 442 1.73 19.54 4.01
N ASP A 443 2.13 20.09 2.88
CA ASP A 443 2.65 19.33 1.74
C ASP A 443 3.91 20.02 1.21
N ALA A 444 5.09 19.46 1.50
CA ALA A 444 6.35 20.00 1.01
C ALA A 444 6.79 19.41 -0.34
N PHE A 445 5.93 18.60 -0.97
CA PHE A 445 5.99 18.16 -2.36
C PHE A 445 4.72 18.60 -3.10
N ASN A 446 4.36 19.89 -2.93
CA ASN A 446 3.04 20.41 -3.23
C ASN A 446 2.65 20.29 -4.70
N GLY A 447 3.63 20.21 -5.63
CA GLY A 447 3.40 20.13 -7.06
C GLY A 447 2.51 21.28 -7.51
N ILE A 448 1.40 20.96 -8.19
CA ILE A 448 0.42 21.97 -8.63
C ILE A 448 -0.51 22.50 -7.52
N GLY A 449 -0.30 22.12 -6.26
CA GLY A 449 -1.07 22.64 -5.13
C GLY A 449 -2.39 21.94 -4.85
N THR A 450 -2.56 20.66 -5.24
CA THR A 450 -3.83 19.95 -4.99
C THR A 450 -4.11 19.83 -3.50
N THR A 451 -3.11 19.47 -2.69
CA THR A 451 -3.27 19.29 -1.25
C THR A 451 -3.64 20.60 -0.55
N THR A 452 -2.91 21.68 -0.86
CA THR A 452 -3.14 23.01 -0.28
C THR A 452 -4.48 23.60 -0.71
N LEU A 453 -4.87 23.45 -1.98
CA LEU A 453 -6.20 23.83 -2.46
C LEU A 453 -7.33 23.10 -1.72
N VAL A 454 -7.21 21.78 -1.59
CA VAL A 454 -8.23 20.96 -0.92
C VAL A 454 -8.30 21.30 0.57
N ALA A 455 -7.15 21.49 1.24
CA ALA A 455 -7.10 21.94 2.63
C ALA A 455 -7.86 23.25 2.81
N GLN A 456 -7.60 24.25 1.97
CA GLN A 456 -8.30 25.53 2.01
C GLN A 456 -9.82 25.38 1.79
N GLN A 457 -10.23 24.56 0.82
CA GLN A 457 -11.65 24.32 0.51
C GLN A 457 -12.39 23.58 1.62
N MET A 458 -11.66 22.86 2.48
CA MET A 458 -12.20 22.14 3.63
C MET A 458 -11.99 22.93 4.94
N ASP A 459 -11.75 24.24 4.89
CA ASP A 459 -11.52 25.07 6.09
C ASP A 459 -10.32 24.60 6.94
N ARG A 460 -9.27 24.05 6.32
CA ARG A 460 -7.98 23.79 6.97
C ARG A 460 -6.98 24.88 6.61
N ARG A 461 -6.05 25.13 7.53
CA ARG A 461 -4.87 25.96 7.23
C ARG A 461 -3.86 25.12 6.47
N PHE A 462 -2.99 25.75 5.68
CA PHE A 462 -2.01 24.99 4.91
C PHE A 462 -0.62 25.62 4.79
N ILE A 463 0.38 24.77 4.63
CA ILE A 463 1.71 25.12 4.15
C ILE A 463 2.02 24.24 2.92
N GLY A 464 2.34 24.86 1.80
CA GLY A 464 2.81 24.19 0.59
C GLY A 464 4.29 24.50 0.34
N GLY A 465 5.09 23.48 0.06
CA GLY A 465 6.47 23.61 -0.41
C GLY A 465 6.61 23.09 -1.83
N GLU A 466 7.24 23.87 -2.70
CA GLU A 466 7.54 23.42 -4.06
C GLU A 466 8.86 24.04 -4.54
N ILE A 467 9.69 23.26 -5.23
CA ILE A 467 10.97 23.74 -5.78
C ILE A 467 10.75 24.51 -7.08
N SER A 468 9.75 24.10 -7.86
CA SER A 468 9.29 24.80 -9.06
C SER A 468 8.75 26.19 -8.72
N GLU A 469 8.97 27.13 -9.64
CA GLU A 469 8.38 28.48 -9.58
C GLU A 469 7.01 28.56 -10.26
N GLU A 470 6.80 27.74 -11.30
CA GLU A 470 5.50 27.46 -11.91
C GLU A 470 4.67 26.57 -10.99
#